data_AF-A0A9D4NNX2-F1
#
_entry.id   AF-A0A9D4NNX2-F1
#
_cell.length_a   1.000
_cell.length_b   1.000
_cell.length_c   1.000
_cell.angle_alpha   90.00
_cell.angle_beta   90.00
_cell.angle_gamma   90.00
#
_symmetry.space_group_name_H-M   'P 1'
#
loop_
_entity.id
_entity.type
_entity.pdbx_description
1 polymer ?
#
loop_
_entity_poly.entity_id
_entity_poly.type
_entity_poly.pdbx_seq_one_letter_code
_entity_poly.pdbx_strand_id
1 'polypeptide(L)' 'MLIYKAGKASHFMDAQNKATSNWMRYVFCAMKEADKNLVAFQYKGGISTVH' A
#
# COMPACT_ATOMS: atom_id res chain seq x y z
N MET A 1 -3.87 2.60 3.95
CA MET A 1 -2.47 2.96 4.32
C MET A 1 -2.38 4.46 4.53
N LEU A 2 -1.69 4.95 5.57
CA LEU A 2 -1.53 6.38 5.83
C LEU A 2 -0.52 6.99 4.84
N ILE A 3 -0.91 8.05 4.14
CA ILE A 3 -0.06 8.77 3.20
C ILE A 3 0.56 9.99 3.88
N TYR A 4 1.85 10.19 3.64
CA TYR A 4 2.61 11.34 4.11
C TYR A 4 2.92 12.31 2.97
N LYS A 5 2.74 13.61 3.19
CA LYS A 5 3.14 14.66 2.26
C LYS A 5 4.03 15.65 3.01
N ALA A 6 5.20 15.97 2.47
CA ALA A 6 6.20 16.82 3.13
C ALA A 6 6.48 16.43 4.60
N GLY A 7 6.58 15.12 4.87
CA GLY A 7 6.83 14.58 6.21
C GLY A 7 5.64 14.59 7.17
N LYS A 8 4.48 15.11 6.76
CA LYS A 8 3.27 15.16 7.60
C LYS A 8 2.23 14.15 7.14
N ALA A 9 1.54 13.53 8.09
CA ALA A 9 0.39 12.69 7.81
C ALA A 9 -0.67 13.50 7.04
N SER A 10 -1.17 12.96 5.93
CA SER A 10 -2.09 13.66 5.03
C SER A 10 -3.47 13.03 5.03
N HIS A 11 -3.60 11.75 4.67
CA HIS A 11 -4.88 11.04 4.58
C HIS A 11 -4.64 9.53 4.52
N PHE A 12 -5.70 8.76 4.75
CA PHE A 12 -5.67 7.32 4.53
C PHE A 12 -6.10 7.00 3.09
N MET A 13 -5.32 6.16 2.41
CA MET A 13 -5.80 5.44 1.24
C MET A 13 -6.60 4.23 1.68
N ASP A 14 -7.85 4.20 1.23
CA ASP A 14 -8.78 3.09 1.42
C ASP A 14 -9.17 2.52 0.05
N ALA A 15 -9.10 1.20 -0.07
CA ALA A 15 -9.42 0.43 -1.28
C ALA A 15 -10.68 -0.45 -1.12
N GLN A 16 -11.57 -0.08 -0.18
CA GLN A 16 -12.83 -0.79 0.05
C GLN A 16 -13.72 -0.82 -1.21
N ASN A 17 -13.87 0.30 -1.92
CA ASN A 17 -14.70 0.38 -3.12
C ASN A 17 -14.03 -0.31 -4.31
N LYS A 18 -14.56 -1.45 -4.75
CA LYS A 18 -14.04 -2.24 -5.88
C LYS A 18 -14.10 -1.50 -7.22
N ALA A 19 -15.05 -0.58 -7.42
CA ALA A 19 -15.20 0.14 -8.68
C ALA A 19 -14.09 1.18 -8.90
N THR A 20 -13.40 1.61 -7.84
CA THR A 20 -12.39 2.67 -7.87
C THR A 20 -11.03 2.21 -7.36
N SER A 21 -10.86 0.90 -7.12
CA SER A 21 -9.65 0.30 -6.55
C SER A 21 -9.02 -0.68 -7.53
N ASN A 22 -7.72 -0.93 -7.38
CA ASN A 22 -6.99 -1.88 -8.20
C ASN A 22 -6.79 -3.24 -7.50
N TRP A 23 -6.05 -4.13 -8.16
CA TRP A 23 -5.80 -5.50 -7.73
C TRP A 23 -4.96 -5.61 -6.45
N MET A 24 -4.22 -4.57 -6.06
CA MET A 24 -3.35 -4.58 -4.87
C MET A 24 -4.13 -4.83 -3.57
N ARG A 25 -5.43 -4.53 -3.53
CA ARG A 25 -6.30 -4.83 -2.37
C ARG A 25 -6.44 -6.32 -2.04
N TYR A 26 -6.09 -7.19 -2.99
CA TYR A 26 -6.20 -8.65 -2.85
C TYR A 26 -4.86 -9.33 -2.56
N VAL A 27 -3.75 -8.58 -2.61
CA VAL A 27 -2.43 -9.11 -2.25
C VAL A 27 -2.40 -9.37 -0.75
N PHE A 28 -2.10 -10.61 -0.36
CA PHE A 28 -2.00 -10.98 1.04
C PHE A 28 -0.77 -10.37 1.71
N CYS A 29 -0.93 -9.95 2.96
CA CYS A 29 0.21 -9.60 3.80
C CYS A 29 0.94 -10.88 4.21
N ALA A 30 2.26 -10.90 4.04
CA ALA A 30 3.08 -12.00 4.55
C ALA A 30 3.01 -12.02 6.08
N MET A 31 2.68 -13.18 6.65
CA MET A 31 2.64 -13.37 8.11
C MET A 31 4.05 -13.53 8.71
N LYS A 32 5.00 -14.01 7.89
CA LYS A 32 6.40 -14.22 8.25
C LYS A 32 7.28 -13.52 7.23
N GLU A 33 8.41 -12.99 7.69
CA GLU A 33 9.39 -12.36 6.81
C GLU A 33 9.93 -13.34 5.74
N ALA A 34 10.01 -14.63 6.08
CA ALA A 34 10.43 -15.69 5.15
C ALA A 34 9.45 -15.90 3.97
N ASP A 35 8.16 -15.56 4.15
CA ASP A 35 7.13 -15.68 3.12
C ASP A 35 6.97 -14.36 2.32
N LYS A 36 7.70 -13.31 2.69
CA LYS A 36 7.61 -11.99 2.06
C LYS A 36 8.34 -12.00 0.72
N ASN A 37 7.61 -11.69 -0.33
CA ASN A 37 8.13 -11.52 -1.70
C ASN A 37 7.87 -10.11 -2.26
N LEU A 38 7.25 -9.22 -1.48
CA LEU A 38 6.94 -7.85 -1.87
C LEU A 38 7.10 -6.90 -0.68
N VAL A 39 7.61 -5.70 -0.94
CA VAL A 39 7.67 -4.61 0.03
C VAL A 39 6.83 -3.44 -0.47
N ALA A 40 5.84 -3.02 0.33
CA ALA A 40 5.04 -1.84 0.04
C ALA A 40 5.76 -0.57 0.53
N PHE A 41 5.87 0.43 -0.33
CA PHE A 41 6.46 1.73 -0.01
C PHE A 41 5.65 2.86 -0.63
N GLN A 42 5.81 4.07 -0.09
CA GLN A 42 5.15 5.25 -0.60
C GLN A 42 6.04 5.96 -1.63
N TYR A 43 5.51 6.26 -2.81
CA TYR A 43 6.19 7.02 -3.86
C TYR A 43 5.25 8.00 -4.54
N LYS A 44 5.66 9.28 -4.65
CA LYS A 44 4.88 10.37 -5.27
C LYS A 44 3.42 10.46 -4.81
N GLY A 45 3.16 10.14 -3.53
CA GLY A 45 1.83 10.18 -2.94
C GLY A 45 0.95 8.96 -3.24
N GLY A 46 1.49 7.93 -3.88
CA GLY A 46 0.88 6.60 -4.06
C GLY A 46 1.59 5.52 -3.25
N ILE A 47 0.98 4.33 -3.18
CA ILE A 47 1.62 3.11 -2.67
C ILE A 47 2.05 2.24 -3.85
N SER A 48 3.28 1.77 -3.81
CA SER A 48 3.86 0.88 -4.82
C SER A 48 4.58 -0.27 -4.14
N THR A 49 4.74 -1.37 -4.86
CA THR A 49 5.52 -2.52 -4.39
C THR A 49 6.81 -2.67 -5.19
N VAL A 50 7.81 -3.24 -4.53
CA VAL A 50 9.03 -3.75 -5.13
C VAL A 50 9.17 -5.21 -4.70
N HIS A 51 9.71 -6.05 -5.58
CA HIS A 51 10.04 -7.44 -5.29
C HIS A 51 11.44 -7.54 -4.67
#